data_AF-A0A3M1Q3C5-F1
#
_entry.id   AF-A0A3M1Q3C5-F1
#
_cell.length_a   1.000
_cell.length_b   1.000
_cell.length_c   1.000
_cell.angle_alpha   90.00
_cell.angle_beta   90.00
_cell.angle_gamma   90.00
#
_symmetry.space_group_name_H-M   'P 1'
#
loop_
_entity.id
_entity.type
_entity.pdbx_description
1 polymer ?
#
loop_
_entity_poly.entity_id
_entity_poly.type
_entity_poly.pdbx_seq_one_letter_code
_entity_poly.pdbx_strand_id
1 'polypeptide(L)'
;MNTASGTRHLARLALLALAGALAGGVATAGEITLAWAPSSDEATIGYDVEVLDAFDQVLEVIDAGVATSHTVTGLDDGVRYRFRIRPYDVNGRRAREASAAIETLPAPRIEALEGIPVPGEPTTVTLSGVNFDPAARILSRRAGLKVGDASVLSTGAAEVTLLWDGRGEPPAAGDLTVVNPVRKAEPYFAAHPEVLDVDASGAVDAADLAQVQAAFGARRGEPGYEDRLDVNGDGVIGGEDVAPIRARLTGRPGAAEPGSRRSGRADRF
;
A
#
# COMPACT_ATOMS: atom_id res chain seq x y z
N MET A 1 60.36 18.45 -14.45
CA MET A 1 58.93 18.55 -14.83
C MET A 1 58.27 17.22 -14.50
N ASN A 2 57.25 17.25 -13.63
CA ASN A 2 56.10 16.34 -13.45
C ASN A 2 56.14 14.96 -14.15
N THR A 3 55.82 13.81 -13.51
CA THR A 3 54.77 13.57 -12.50
C THR A 3 54.90 12.18 -11.86
N ALA A 4 54.43 12.09 -10.61
CA ALA A 4 54.20 10.94 -9.71
C ALA A 4 53.59 9.69 -10.38
N SER A 5 54.04 8.46 -10.09
CA SER A 5 53.87 7.63 -8.87
C SER A 5 52.42 7.24 -8.55
N GLY A 6 52.16 5.92 -8.48
CA GLY A 6 51.06 5.37 -7.68
C GLY A 6 50.24 4.25 -8.31
N THR A 7 50.81 3.05 -8.45
CA THR A 7 50.04 1.81 -8.40
C THR A 7 49.27 1.76 -7.08
N ARG A 8 47.93 1.66 -7.10
CA ARG A 8 47.14 1.30 -5.92
C ARG A 8 46.09 0.25 -6.27
N HIS A 9 46.36 -0.92 -5.71
CA HIS A 9 45.48 -2.06 -5.51
C HIS A 9 44.11 -1.63 -4.99
N LEU A 10 43.03 -2.06 -5.66
CA LEU A 10 41.74 -2.20 -5.00
C LEU A 10 41.65 -3.62 -4.45
N ALA A 11 41.79 -3.69 -3.14
CA ALA A 11 41.63 -4.89 -2.36
C ALA A 11 40.21 -5.45 -2.53
N ARG A 12 40.14 -6.76 -2.79
CA ARG A 12 38.95 -7.56 -2.54
C ARG A 12 38.62 -7.48 -1.04
N LEU A 13 37.43 -7.04 -0.68
CA LEU A 13 36.84 -7.33 0.62
C LEU A 13 35.75 -8.38 0.40
N ALA A 14 36.07 -9.61 0.81
CA ALA A 14 35.13 -10.69 0.97
C ALA A 14 34.64 -10.73 2.42
N LEU A 15 33.34 -10.97 2.54
CA LEU A 15 32.51 -11.21 3.72
C LEU A 15 32.90 -12.50 4.47
N LEU A 16 32.77 -12.54 5.81
CA LEU A 16 32.54 -13.76 6.65
C LEU A 16 32.19 -13.31 8.10
N ALA A 17 30.95 -13.42 8.61
CA ALA A 17 30.17 -14.58 9.14
C ALA A 17 30.74 -15.12 10.49
N LEU A 18 29.99 -15.36 11.59
CA LEU A 18 28.97 -16.42 11.86
C LEU A 18 28.55 -16.33 13.37
N ALA A 19 27.31 -16.52 13.84
CA ALA A 19 26.62 -17.77 14.24
C ALA A 19 25.38 -17.36 15.09
N GLY A 20 24.23 -18.04 15.20
CA GLY A 20 23.67 -19.25 14.62
C GLY A 20 22.33 -19.53 15.33
N ALA A 21 21.26 -19.81 14.60
CA ALA A 21 20.10 -20.62 15.00
C ALA A 21 19.14 -20.72 13.79
N LEU A 22 18.71 -21.95 13.50
CA LEU A 22 17.65 -22.26 12.53
C LEU A 22 16.29 -21.89 13.13
N ALA A 23 15.55 -20.98 12.49
CA ALA A 23 14.09 -20.95 12.45
C ALA A 23 13.65 -20.11 11.24
N GLY A 24 12.65 -20.61 10.51
CA GLY A 24 12.27 -20.17 9.16
C GLY A 24 11.73 -18.74 9.03
N GLY A 25 11.78 -18.28 7.79
CA GLY A 25 11.26 -17.01 7.31
C GLY A 25 12.15 -16.56 6.16
N VAL A 26 11.77 -16.89 4.92
CA VAL A 26 12.35 -16.16 3.78
C VAL A 26 11.88 -14.73 4.00
N ALA A 27 12.75 -13.85 4.50
CA ALA A 27 12.48 -12.43 4.50
C ALA A 27 12.36 -12.02 3.04
N THR A 28 11.14 -12.05 2.50
CA THR A 28 10.87 -11.52 1.18
C THR A 28 11.05 -10.03 1.32
N ALA A 29 12.09 -9.52 0.66
CA ALA A 29 12.43 -8.12 0.68
C ALA A 29 11.19 -7.28 0.32
N GLY A 30 11.04 -6.14 0.98
CA GLY A 30 9.90 -5.25 0.80
C GLY A 30 9.79 -4.77 -0.64
N GLU A 31 8.57 -4.40 -1.03
CA GLU A 31 8.30 -3.79 -2.31
C GLU A 31 7.43 -2.53 -2.16
N ILE A 32 7.69 -1.55 -3.03
CA ILE A 32 6.92 -0.32 -3.17
C ILE A 32 6.50 -0.20 -4.63
N THR A 33 5.19 -0.14 -4.87
CA THR A 33 4.64 0.14 -6.20
C THR A 33 4.31 1.61 -6.32
N LEU A 34 4.99 2.28 -7.24
CA LEU A 34 4.79 3.68 -7.60
C LEU A 34 3.90 3.77 -8.83
N ALA A 35 3.02 4.77 -8.87
CA ALA A 35 2.23 5.11 -10.04
C ALA A 35 2.16 6.63 -10.18
N TRP A 36 2.19 7.12 -11.42
CA TRP A 36 2.16 8.55 -11.72
C TRP A 36 1.31 8.85 -12.96
N ALA A 37 0.86 10.09 -13.09
CA ALA A 37 0.22 10.55 -14.31
C ALA A 37 1.28 10.76 -15.42
N PRO A 38 0.97 10.46 -16.69
CA PRO A 38 1.87 10.78 -17.79
C PRO A 38 2.11 12.29 -17.87
N SER A 39 3.33 12.66 -18.27
CA SER A 39 3.70 14.04 -18.57
C SER A 39 2.84 14.61 -19.70
N SER A 40 2.46 15.87 -19.59
CA SER A 40 1.80 16.61 -20.67
C SER A 40 2.78 17.14 -21.73
N ASP A 41 4.09 17.04 -21.47
CA ASP A 41 5.12 17.42 -22.44
C ASP A 41 5.29 16.32 -23.49
N GLU A 42 4.93 16.63 -24.74
CA GLU A 42 5.04 15.74 -25.90
C GLU A 42 6.47 15.29 -26.20
N ALA A 43 7.48 16.00 -25.69
CA ALA A 43 8.88 15.59 -25.83
C ALA A 43 9.26 14.41 -24.92
N THR A 44 8.42 14.09 -23.92
CA THR A 44 8.67 13.00 -22.97
C THR A 44 8.53 11.65 -23.65
N ILE A 45 9.59 10.84 -23.62
CA ILE A 45 9.56 9.45 -24.14
C ILE A 45 9.71 8.40 -23.03
N GLY A 46 9.98 8.83 -21.80
CA GLY A 46 10.08 7.92 -20.67
C GLY A 46 10.37 8.63 -19.36
N TYR A 47 10.53 7.82 -18.30
CA TYR A 47 10.65 8.28 -16.94
C TYR A 47 11.76 7.55 -16.19
N ASP A 48 12.54 8.31 -15.42
CA ASP A 48 13.40 7.80 -14.39
C ASP A 48 12.66 7.83 -13.04
N VAL A 49 12.74 6.75 -12.28
CA VAL A 49 12.41 6.71 -10.84
C VAL A 49 13.69 7.00 -10.08
N GLU A 50 13.76 8.15 -9.42
CA GLU A 50 14.92 8.55 -8.62
C GLU A 50 14.65 8.22 -7.13
N VAL A 51 15.52 7.41 -6.53
CA VAL A 51 15.52 7.12 -5.09
C VAL A 51 16.34 8.19 -4.39
N LEU A 52 15.78 8.79 -3.34
CA LEU A 52 16.34 9.95 -2.66
C LEU A 52 16.78 9.64 -1.24
N ASP A 53 17.78 10.36 -0.75
CA ASP A 53 18.07 10.45 0.67
C ASP A 53 17.17 11.49 1.38
N ALA A 54 17.39 11.69 2.68
CA ALA A 54 16.65 12.67 3.49
C ALA A 54 16.88 14.14 3.09
N PHE A 55 17.89 14.43 2.26
CA PHE A 55 18.26 15.76 1.77
C PHE A 55 17.97 15.93 0.27
N ASP A 56 17.10 15.09 -0.28
CA ASP A 56 16.69 15.04 -1.69
C ASP A 56 17.85 14.84 -2.68
N GLN A 57 18.96 14.26 -2.23
CA GLN A 57 20.04 13.80 -3.10
C GLN A 57 19.68 12.45 -3.71
N VAL A 58 20.03 12.28 -4.99
CA VAL A 58 19.76 11.04 -5.73
C VAL A 58 20.76 9.98 -5.30
N LEU A 59 20.26 8.89 -4.73
CA LEU A 59 21.03 7.70 -4.36
C LEU A 59 21.08 6.70 -5.52
N GLU A 60 19.95 6.53 -6.22
CA GLU A 60 19.79 5.57 -7.30
C GLU A 60 18.81 6.11 -8.35
N VAL A 61 19.01 5.69 -9.60
CA VAL A 61 18.14 6.02 -10.73
C VAL A 61 17.75 4.72 -11.43
N ILE A 62 16.44 4.50 -11.55
CA ILE A 62 15.86 3.32 -12.20
C ILE A 62 15.10 3.78 -13.45
N ASP A 63 15.45 3.26 -14.61
CA ASP A 63 14.77 3.57 -15.87
C ASP A 63 13.44 2.78 -15.95
N ALA A 64 12.32 3.50 -15.93
CA ALA A 64 10.98 2.92 -16.08
C ALA A 64 10.48 2.92 -17.53
N GLY A 65 11.25 3.47 -18.47
CA GLY A 65 10.84 3.60 -19.86
C GLY A 65 9.55 4.41 -20.00
N VAL A 66 8.66 3.97 -20.90
CA VAL A 66 7.35 4.59 -21.14
C VAL A 66 6.30 4.29 -20.06
N ALA A 67 6.63 3.45 -19.08
CA ALA A 67 5.66 3.04 -18.06
C ALA A 67 5.26 4.23 -17.18
N THR A 68 4.03 4.20 -16.68
CA THR A 68 3.52 5.15 -15.68
C THR A 68 3.34 4.50 -14.31
N SER A 69 3.96 3.33 -14.13
CA SER A 69 4.06 2.62 -12.87
C SER A 69 5.36 1.83 -12.81
N HIS A 70 5.88 1.63 -11.60
CA HIS A 70 7.08 0.83 -11.36
C HIS A 70 7.08 0.24 -9.96
N THR A 71 7.47 -1.02 -9.82
CA THR A 71 7.60 -1.70 -8.53
C THR A 71 9.07 -1.82 -8.16
N VAL A 72 9.49 -1.09 -7.13
CA VAL A 72 10.81 -1.20 -6.53
C VAL A 72 10.78 -2.35 -5.54
N THR A 73 11.69 -3.31 -5.68
CA THR A 73 11.80 -4.51 -4.83
C THR A 73 13.15 -4.53 -4.14
N GLY A 74 13.36 -5.46 -3.20
CA GLY A 74 14.65 -5.55 -2.52
C GLY A 74 14.81 -4.55 -1.37
N LEU A 75 13.70 -3.99 -0.88
CA LEU A 75 13.71 -2.95 0.15
C LEU A 75 13.77 -3.53 1.55
N ASP A 76 14.41 -2.81 2.46
CA ASP A 76 14.54 -3.18 3.85
C ASP A 76 13.21 -2.98 4.61
N ASP A 77 12.91 -3.93 5.50
CA ASP A 77 11.70 -3.88 6.32
C ASP A 77 11.68 -2.64 7.23
N GLY A 78 10.54 -1.96 7.30
CA GLY A 78 10.34 -0.82 8.19
C GLY A 78 11.10 0.46 7.78
N VAL A 79 11.83 0.45 6.67
CA VAL A 79 12.58 1.60 6.19
C VAL A 79 11.72 2.46 5.28
N ARG A 80 11.60 3.76 5.61
CA ARG A 80 10.95 4.73 4.72
C ARG A 80 11.89 5.11 3.59
N TYR A 81 11.34 5.11 2.38
CA TYR A 81 12.03 5.48 1.16
C TYR A 81 11.39 6.70 0.54
N ARG A 82 12.23 7.53 -0.09
CA ARG A 82 11.81 8.74 -0.80
C ARG A 82 12.02 8.57 -2.29
N PHE A 83 11.00 8.90 -3.07
CA PHE A 83 11.03 8.76 -4.52
C PHE A 83 10.56 10.02 -5.22
N ARG A 84 11.12 10.31 -6.38
CA ARG A 84 10.52 11.24 -7.34
C ARG A 84 10.64 10.71 -8.76
N ILE A 85 9.75 11.18 -9.63
CA ILE A 85 9.69 10.79 -11.03
C ILE A 85 10.28 11.92 -11.88
N ARG A 86 11.26 11.59 -12.74
CA ARG A 86 11.88 12.54 -13.65
C ARG A 86 11.70 12.11 -15.10
N PRO A 87 10.94 12.85 -15.93
CA PRO A 87 10.79 12.52 -17.35
C PRO A 87 12.08 12.81 -18.13
N TYR A 88 12.26 12.11 -19.25
CA TYR A 88 13.37 12.36 -20.19
C TYR A 88 12.91 12.35 -21.66
N ASP A 89 13.67 13.07 -22.50
CA ASP A 89 13.41 13.22 -23.94
C ASP A 89 14.11 12.16 -24.80
N VAL A 90 13.84 12.16 -26.12
CA VAL A 90 14.43 11.22 -27.09
C VAL A 90 15.96 11.28 -27.17
N ASN A 91 16.56 12.38 -26.71
CA ASN A 91 18.01 12.55 -26.63
C ASN A 91 18.58 12.07 -25.28
N GLY A 92 17.75 11.49 -24.42
CA GLY A 92 18.10 11.09 -23.06
C GLY A 92 18.31 12.27 -22.11
N ARG A 93 17.83 13.47 -22.45
CA ARG A 93 17.92 14.63 -21.54
C ARG A 93 16.81 14.56 -20.52
N ARG A 94 17.18 14.61 -19.25
CA ARG A 94 16.26 14.64 -18.13
C ARG A 94 15.67 16.05 -17.98
N ALA A 95 14.39 16.12 -17.66
CA ALA A 95 13.73 17.39 -17.39
C ALA A 95 14.36 18.10 -16.19
N ARG A 96 14.35 19.44 -16.23
CA ARG A 96 14.85 20.27 -15.12
C ARG A 96 14.01 20.07 -13.85
N GLU A 97 12.71 19.88 -14.03
CA GLU A 97 11.74 19.68 -12.97
C GLU A 97 11.35 18.20 -12.92
N ALA A 98 11.31 17.67 -11.70
CA ALA A 98 10.79 16.34 -11.41
C ALA A 98 9.47 16.48 -10.66
N SER A 99 8.77 15.38 -10.43
CA SER A 99 7.64 15.37 -9.49
C SER A 99 8.09 15.83 -8.10
N ALA A 100 7.11 16.21 -7.27
CA ALA A 100 7.34 16.28 -5.83
C ALA A 100 7.87 14.93 -5.33
N ALA A 101 8.77 14.98 -4.34
CA ALA A 101 9.21 13.78 -3.66
C ALA A 101 8.05 13.24 -2.81
N ILE A 102 7.86 11.93 -2.84
CA ILE A 102 6.98 11.22 -1.92
C ILE A 102 7.81 10.38 -0.98
N GLU A 103 7.39 10.30 0.27
CA GLU A 103 7.95 9.38 1.26
C GLU A 103 6.93 8.27 1.51
N THR A 104 7.38 7.03 1.45
CA THR A 104 6.50 5.87 1.65
C THR A 104 7.26 4.69 2.24
N LEU A 105 6.53 3.64 2.60
CA LEU A 105 7.02 2.43 3.24
C LEU A 105 6.71 1.23 2.33
N PRO A 106 7.52 0.15 2.34
CA PRO A 106 7.12 -1.07 1.66
C PRO A 106 5.76 -1.57 2.13
N ALA A 107 5.06 -2.28 1.25
CA ALA A 107 3.70 -2.74 1.54
C ALA A 107 3.70 -3.66 2.78
N PRO A 108 2.77 -3.44 3.74
CA PRO A 108 2.65 -4.31 4.89
C PRO A 108 2.16 -5.68 4.45
N ARG A 109 2.70 -6.73 5.07
CA ARG A 109 2.29 -8.12 4.80
C ARG A 109 2.10 -8.84 6.11
N ILE A 110 0.92 -9.45 6.26
CA ILE A 110 0.63 -10.36 7.36
C ILE A 110 1.14 -11.74 6.98
N GLU A 111 1.97 -12.33 7.83
CA GLU A 111 2.52 -13.67 7.64
C GLU A 111 1.75 -14.70 8.44
N ALA A 112 1.33 -14.37 9.66
CA ALA A 112 0.49 -15.24 10.47
C ALA A 112 -0.47 -14.49 11.41
N LEU A 113 -1.51 -15.21 11.79
CA LEU A 113 -2.42 -14.87 12.88
C LEU A 113 -2.19 -15.89 14.00
N GLU A 114 -1.68 -15.42 15.13
CA GLU A 114 -1.33 -16.22 16.29
C GLU A 114 -2.44 -16.12 17.34
N GLY A 115 -3.04 -17.28 17.64
CA GLY A 115 -4.24 -17.38 18.46
C GLY A 115 -5.47 -17.71 17.63
N ILE A 116 -6.49 -18.27 18.28
CA ILE A 116 -7.75 -18.64 17.64
C ILE A 116 -8.85 -17.80 18.28
N PRO A 117 -9.47 -16.87 17.54
CA PRO A 117 -10.61 -16.11 18.04
C PRO A 117 -11.74 -17.05 18.49
N VAL A 118 -12.28 -16.78 19.68
CA VAL A 118 -13.42 -17.52 20.22
C VAL A 118 -14.71 -16.99 19.58
N PRO A 119 -15.58 -17.85 19.03
CA PRO A 119 -16.88 -17.44 18.51
C PRO A 119 -17.72 -16.63 19.51
N GLY A 120 -18.17 -15.45 19.10
CA GLY A 120 -19.04 -14.57 19.87
C GLY A 120 -18.35 -13.78 20.98
N GLU A 121 -17.04 -13.96 21.18
CA GLU A 121 -16.29 -13.33 22.27
C GLU A 121 -15.12 -12.51 21.71
N PRO A 122 -14.92 -11.26 22.18
CA PRO A 122 -13.73 -10.49 21.86
C PRO A 122 -12.48 -11.25 22.32
N THR A 123 -11.59 -11.56 21.38
CA THR A 123 -10.36 -12.31 21.64
C THR A 123 -9.16 -11.50 21.14
N THR A 124 -8.21 -11.21 22.03
CA THR A 124 -6.93 -10.61 21.64
C THR A 124 -6.03 -11.67 21.06
N VAL A 125 -5.50 -11.39 19.87
CA VAL A 125 -4.61 -12.25 19.09
C VAL A 125 -3.44 -11.42 18.57
N THR A 126 -2.37 -12.09 18.18
CA THR A 126 -1.17 -11.44 17.64
C THR A 126 -1.11 -11.64 16.13
N LEU A 127 -0.85 -10.56 15.39
CA LEU A 127 -0.44 -10.62 14.00
C LEU A 127 1.07 -10.59 13.95
N SER A 128 1.67 -11.51 13.22
CA SER A 128 3.08 -11.42 12.81
C SER A 128 3.17 -11.14 11.31
N GLY A 129 4.18 -10.37 10.91
CA GLY A 129 4.33 -9.91 9.54
C GLY A 129 5.55 -9.03 9.34
N VAL A 130 5.45 -8.12 8.38
CA VAL A 130 6.47 -7.13 8.06
C VAL A 130 5.84 -5.81 7.61
N ASN A 131 6.64 -4.75 7.68
CA ASN A 131 6.37 -3.37 7.26
C ASN A 131 5.14 -2.75 7.93
N PHE A 132 4.86 -3.10 9.18
CA PHE A 132 3.79 -2.47 9.94
C PHE A 132 4.27 -1.10 10.43
N ASP A 133 3.64 -0.03 9.93
CA ASP A 133 3.85 1.30 10.48
C ASP A 133 3.25 1.36 11.90
N PRO A 134 3.88 2.05 12.88
CA PRO A 134 3.31 2.18 14.23
C PRO A 134 1.90 2.77 14.28
N ALA A 135 1.51 3.57 13.27
CA ALA A 135 0.17 4.14 13.12
C ALA A 135 -0.69 3.37 12.11
N ALA A 136 -0.29 2.14 11.73
CA ALA A 136 -1.09 1.33 10.83
C ALA A 136 -2.43 0.92 11.44
N ARG A 137 -3.46 0.91 10.61
CA ARG A 137 -4.78 0.40 10.95
C ARG A 137 -4.88 -1.07 10.57
N ILE A 138 -5.61 -1.85 11.36
CA ILE A 138 -5.94 -3.24 11.02
C ILE A 138 -7.44 -3.30 10.72
N LEU A 139 -7.78 -3.82 9.55
CA LEU A 139 -9.15 -3.92 9.06
C LEU A 139 -9.49 -5.37 8.75
N SER A 140 -10.78 -5.70 8.78
CA SER A 140 -11.29 -7.01 8.37
C SER A 140 -11.74 -6.96 6.92
N ARG A 141 -11.40 -8.01 6.16
CA ARG A 141 -11.92 -8.30 4.82
C ARG A 141 -13.10 -9.27 4.85
N ARG A 142 -13.42 -9.80 6.04
CA ARG A 142 -14.35 -10.92 6.21
C ARG A 142 -15.62 -10.48 6.93
N ALA A 143 -16.75 -10.74 6.29
CA ALA A 143 -18.06 -10.61 6.92
C ALA A 143 -18.15 -11.51 8.17
N GLY A 144 -18.69 -10.96 9.26
CA GLY A 144 -18.78 -11.68 10.55
C GLY A 144 -17.49 -11.66 11.38
N LEU A 145 -16.43 -11.01 10.89
CA LEU A 145 -15.20 -10.74 11.65
C LEU A 145 -15.05 -9.23 11.84
N LYS A 146 -15.11 -8.76 13.07
CA LYS A 146 -14.89 -7.36 13.43
C LYS A 146 -13.53 -7.18 14.09
N VAL A 147 -12.87 -6.08 13.75
CA VAL A 147 -11.66 -5.62 14.42
C VAL A 147 -12.06 -4.60 15.48
N GLY A 148 -11.64 -4.83 16.72
CA GLY A 148 -11.74 -3.90 17.84
C GLY A 148 -10.44 -3.14 18.03
N ASP A 149 -9.98 -3.06 19.28
CA ASP A 149 -8.71 -2.40 19.61
C ASP A 149 -7.54 -3.10 18.93
N ALA A 150 -6.65 -2.30 18.34
CA ALA A 150 -5.46 -2.77 17.65
C ALA A 150 -4.26 -1.89 18.00
N SER A 151 -3.10 -2.51 18.20
CA SER A 151 -1.85 -1.82 18.50
C SER A 151 -0.69 -2.48 17.77
N VAL A 152 0.04 -1.69 16.98
CA VAL A 152 1.26 -2.15 16.34
C VAL A 152 2.38 -2.13 17.37
N LEU A 153 2.99 -3.30 17.62
CA LEU A 153 4.05 -3.48 18.60
C LEU A 153 5.44 -3.26 18.00
N SER A 154 5.61 -3.62 16.72
CA SER A 154 6.84 -3.46 15.95
C SER A 154 6.54 -3.52 14.46
N THR A 155 7.55 -3.36 13.60
CA THR A 155 7.39 -3.50 12.14
C THR A 155 6.93 -4.88 11.72
N GLY A 156 7.08 -5.90 12.57
CA GLY A 156 6.65 -7.25 12.28
C GLY A 156 5.62 -7.84 13.25
N ALA A 157 5.02 -7.04 14.13
CA ALA A 157 4.03 -7.54 15.06
C ALA A 157 2.98 -6.50 15.46
N ALA A 158 1.73 -6.96 15.61
CA ALA A 158 0.64 -6.17 16.17
C ALA A 158 -0.25 -7.04 17.06
N GLU A 159 -0.82 -6.46 18.11
CA GLU A 159 -1.93 -7.05 18.85
C GLU A 159 -3.25 -6.51 18.30
N VAL A 160 -4.23 -7.40 18.13
CA VAL A 160 -5.55 -7.03 17.64
C VAL A 160 -6.63 -7.80 18.40
N THR A 161 -7.68 -7.10 18.79
CA THR A 161 -8.89 -7.72 19.36
C THR A 161 -9.84 -8.03 18.23
N LEU A 162 -10.20 -9.31 18.09
CA LEU A 162 -11.13 -9.78 17.07
C LEU A 162 -12.43 -10.26 17.71
N LEU A 163 -13.55 -9.90 17.10
CA LEU A 163 -14.87 -10.47 17.40
C LEU A 163 -15.38 -11.22 16.17
N TRP A 164 -15.36 -12.54 16.25
CA TRP A 164 -15.81 -13.43 15.18
C TRP A 164 -17.16 -14.06 15.51
N ASP A 165 -18.10 -14.09 14.56
CA ASP A 165 -19.45 -14.63 14.77
C ASP A 165 -19.54 -16.17 14.80
N GLY A 166 -18.43 -16.87 14.60
CA GLY A 166 -18.36 -18.34 14.59
C GLY A 166 -18.80 -19.00 13.29
N ARG A 167 -19.14 -18.24 12.25
CA ARG A 167 -19.56 -18.80 10.96
C ARG A 167 -18.35 -19.07 10.06
N GLY A 168 -18.31 -20.28 9.52
CA GLY A 168 -17.26 -20.74 8.61
C GLY A 168 -16.01 -21.22 9.33
N GLU A 169 -14.87 -21.23 8.63
CA GLU A 169 -13.57 -21.59 9.20
C GLU A 169 -13.08 -20.52 10.19
N PRO A 170 -12.26 -20.85 11.19
CA PRO A 170 -11.65 -19.84 12.05
C PRO A 170 -10.94 -18.74 11.23
N PRO A 171 -10.93 -17.49 11.71
CA PRO A 171 -10.22 -16.40 11.04
C PRO A 171 -8.76 -16.74 10.77
N ALA A 172 -8.25 -16.31 9.62
CA ALA A 172 -6.85 -16.47 9.24
C ALA A 172 -6.22 -15.11 8.89
N ALA A 173 -4.89 -15.07 8.72
CA ALA A 173 -4.16 -13.86 8.31
C ALA A 173 -4.75 -13.23 7.03
N GLY A 174 -5.22 -14.05 6.09
CA GLY A 174 -5.87 -13.62 4.85
C GLY A 174 -7.24 -12.94 5.03
N ASP A 175 -7.82 -12.95 6.22
CA ASP A 175 -9.08 -12.26 6.52
C ASP A 175 -8.86 -10.81 6.99
N LEU A 176 -7.60 -10.41 7.18
CA LEU A 176 -7.23 -9.10 7.70
C LEU A 176 -6.39 -8.33 6.69
N THR A 177 -6.38 -7.01 6.84
CA THR A 177 -5.53 -6.10 6.09
C THR A 177 -4.86 -5.14 7.07
N VAL A 178 -3.55 -4.96 6.91
CA VAL A 178 -2.81 -3.88 7.58
C VAL A 178 -2.70 -2.71 6.61
N VAL A 179 -3.03 -1.51 7.09
CA VAL A 179 -3.11 -0.29 6.29
C VAL A 179 -2.19 0.75 6.90
N ASN A 180 -1.00 0.90 6.31
CA ASN A 180 -0.08 1.96 6.71
C ASN A 180 -0.63 3.33 6.31
N PRO A 181 -0.37 4.40 7.09
CA PRO A 181 -0.80 5.77 6.79
C PRO A 181 0.11 6.44 5.74
N VAL A 182 0.33 5.74 4.63
CA VAL A 182 1.09 6.22 3.47
C VAL A 182 0.17 6.48 2.29
N ARG A 183 0.67 7.25 1.32
CA ARG A 183 -0.08 7.60 0.11
C ARG A 183 -0.45 6.35 -0.70
N LYS A 184 -1.71 6.27 -1.14
CA LYS A 184 -2.30 5.16 -1.91
C LYS A 184 -2.74 5.64 -3.28
N ALA A 185 -2.57 4.78 -4.29
CA ALA A 185 -3.04 5.02 -5.65
C ALA A 185 -4.37 4.29 -5.89
N GLU A 186 -5.12 4.71 -6.92
CA GLU A 186 -6.44 4.16 -7.25
C GLU A 186 -6.52 2.62 -7.30
N PRO A 187 -5.55 1.88 -7.89
CA PRO A 187 -5.59 0.41 -7.91
C PRO A 187 -5.61 -0.22 -6.51
N TYR A 188 -5.09 0.47 -5.50
CA TYR A 188 -5.09 -0.01 -4.11
C TYR A 188 -6.52 -0.17 -3.57
N PHE A 189 -7.41 0.78 -3.83
CA PHE A 189 -8.79 0.75 -3.31
C PHE A 189 -9.64 -0.33 -3.98
N ALA A 190 -9.30 -0.73 -5.20
CA ALA A 190 -9.94 -1.86 -5.87
C ALA A 190 -9.55 -3.20 -5.21
N ALA A 191 -8.29 -3.33 -4.78
CA ALA A 191 -7.78 -4.51 -4.07
C ALA A 191 -8.18 -4.55 -2.59
N HIS A 192 -8.38 -3.38 -1.98
CA HIS A 192 -8.66 -3.19 -0.55
C HIS A 192 -9.91 -2.33 -0.32
N PRO A 193 -11.10 -2.78 -0.75
CA PRO A 193 -12.34 -2.02 -0.58
C PRO A 193 -12.70 -1.76 0.89
N GLU A 194 -12.23 -2.60 1.82
CA GLU A 194 -12.40 -2.43 3.26
C GLU A 194 -11.80 -1.12 3.81
N VAL A 195 -10.83 -0.52 3.11
CA VAL A 195 -10.22 0.75 3.50
C VAL A 195 -11.18 1.93 3.37
N LEU A 196 -12.20 1.78 2.52
CA LEU A 196 -13.22 2.78 2.26
C LEU A 196 -14.37 2.76 3.27
N ASP A 197 -14.47 1.71 4.09
CA ASP A 197 -15.38 1.61 5.23
C ASP A 197 -14.71 2.29 6.43
N VAL A 198 -14.91 3.59 6.53
CA VAL A 198 -14.23 4.44 7.53
C VAL A 198 -14.93 4.38 8.89
N ASP A 199 -16.18 3.94 8.92
CA ASP A 199 -16.98 3.81 10.13
C ASP A 199 -17.06 2.39 10.71
N ALA A 200 -16.44 1.43 10.02
CA ALA A 200 -16.36 0.03 10.40
C ALA A 200 -17.73 -0.63 10.58
N SER A 201 -18.74 -0.19 9.82
CA SER A 201 -20.07 -0.79 9.79
C SER A 201 -20.08 -2.15 9.07
N GLY A 202 -19.05 -2.44 8.26
CA GLY A 202 -18.93 -3.60 7.40
C GLY A 202 -19.43 -3.36 5.97
N ALA A 203 -19.77 -2.12 5.62
CA ALA A 203 -20.22 -1.75 4.29
C ALA A 203 -19.67 -0.37 3.90
N VAL A 204 -19.28 -0.22 2.63
CA VAL A 204 -18.93 1.09 2.05
C VAL A 204 -20.22 1.74 1.56
N ASP A 205 -20.75 2.69 2.32
CA ASP A 205 -22.03 3.33 2.06
C ASP A 205 -22.01 4.88 2.20
N ALA A 206 -23.19 5.50 2.28
CA ALA A 206 -23.32 6.95 2.35
C ALA A 206 -22.86 7.53 3.71
N ALA A 207 -22.84 6.71 4.77
CA ALA A 207 -22.33 7.10 6.07
C ALA A 207 -20.82 7.33 6.03
N ASP A 208 -20.06 6.46 5.35
CA ASP A 208 -18.62 6.64 5.13
C ASP A 208 -18.33 7.96 4.43
N LEU A 209 -19.06 8.20 3.34
CA LEU A 209 -18.95 9.43 2.56
C LEU A 209 -19.23 10.66 3.44
N ALA A 210 -20.27 10.60 4.27
CA ALA A 210 -20.65 11.71 5.13
C ALA A 210 -19.58 11.99 6.21
N GLN A 211 -18.92 10.96 6.74
CA GLN A 211 -17.86 11.14 7.74
C GLN A 211 -16.61 11.79 7.14
N VAL A 212 -16.16 11.31 5.97
CA VAL A 212 -15.01 11.93 5.29
C VAL A 212 -15.34 13.39 4.94
N GLN A 213 -16.54 13.67 4.41
CA GLN A 213 -16.99 15.03 4.09
C GLN A 213 -17.07 15.96 5.31
N ALA A 214 -17.47 15.44 6.46
CA ALA A 214 -17.56 16.23 7.69
C ALA A 214 -16.19 16.70 8.21
N ALA A 215 -15.12 15.99 7.86
CA ALA A 215 -13.74 16.31 8.26
C ALA A 215 -12.94 17.05 7.19
N PHE A 216 -13.59 17.53 6.12
CA PHE A 216 -12.92 18.26 5.04
C PHE A 216 -12.10 19.45 5.52
N GLY A 217 -10.85 19.51 5.03
CA GLY A 217 -9.90 20.56 5.34
C GLY A 217 -8.99 20.27 6.53
N ALA A 218 -9.27 19.23 7.31
CA ALA A 218 -8.38 18.79 8.39
C ALA A 218 -7.07 18.23 7.81
N ARG A 219 -5.95 18.51 8.48
CA ARG A 219 -4.61 18.10 8.06
C ARG A 219 -3.88 17.33 9.14
N ARG A 220 -3.01 16.42 8.73
CA ARG A 220 -2.20 15.62 9.63
C ARG A 220 -1.47 16.50 10.65
N GLY A 221 -1.68 16.20 11.93
CA GLY A 221 -1.11 16.96 13.06
C GLY A 221 -1.99 18.10 13.59
N GLU A 222 -3.10 18.43 12.92
CA GLU A 222 -4.08 19.40 13.41
C GLU A 222 -5.17 18.73 14.27
N PRO A 223 -5.75 19.44 15.26
CA PRO A 223 -6.89 18.93 16.01
C PRO A 223 -8.06 18.58 15.08
N GLY A 224 -8.64 17.38 15.27
CA GLY A 224 -9.76 16.90 14.46
C GLY A 224 -9.36 16.16 13.18
N TYR A 225 -8.06 16.04 12.89
CA TYR A 225 -7.60 15.09 11.88
C TYR A 225 -7.65 13.66 12.42
N GLU A 226 -8.20 12.76 11.62
CA GLU A 226 -8.28 11.33 11.92
C GLU A 226 -7.71 10.55 10.73
N ASP A 227 -6.68 9.73 10.95
CA ASP A 227 -6.02 8.92 9.91
C ASP A 227 -6.99 8.02 9.14
N ARG A 228 -8.12 7.65 9.75
CA ARG A 228 -9.12 6.81 9.10
C ARG A 228 -9.92 7.53 8.01
N LEU A 229 -9.99 8.86 8.08
CA LEU A 229 -10.74 9.72 7.15
C LEU A 229 -9.85 10.23 6.01
N ASP A 230 -8.53 10.24 6.19
CA ASP A 230 -7.53 10.42 5.14
C ASP A 230 -7.30 9.07 4.43
N VAL A 231 -8.27 8.71 3.61
CA VAL A 231 -8.35 7.41 2.91
C VAL A 231 -7.20 7.23 1.94
N ASN A 232 -6.78 8.29 1.25
CA ASN A 232 -5.65 8.22 0.32
C ASN A 232 -4.28 8.35 1.00
N GLY A 233 -4.22 8.80 2.25
CA GLY A 233 -2.99 8.91 3.04
C GLY A 233 -2.06 10.04 2.57
N ASP A 234 -2.58 11.11 1.96
CA ASP A 234 -1.78 12.25 1.51
C ASP A 234 -1.54 13.31 2.60
N GLY A 235 -2.16 13.13 3.78
CA GLY A 235 -2.07 14.02 4.92
C GLY A 235 -3.14 15.11 4.97
N VAL A 236 -4.10 15.12 4.04
CA VAL A 236 -5.17 16.12 3.96
C VAL A 236 -6.51 15.43 3.70
N ILE A 237 -7.47 15.62 4.59
CA ILE A 237 -8.83 15.11 4.36
C ILE A 237 -9.55 16.03 3.37
N GLY A 238 -9.80 15.55 2.15
CA GLY A 238 -10.33 16.35 1.07
C GLY A 238 -10.99 15.57 -0.07
N GLY A 239 -11.00 16.21 -1.25
CA GLY A 239 -11.69 15.68 -2.42
C GLY A 239 -11.13 14.34 -2.93
N GLU A 240 -9.82 14.10 -2.72
CA GLU A 240 -9.16 12.86 -3.11
C GLU A 240 -9.59 11.66 -2.25
N ASP A 241 -9.97 11.86 -0.99
CA ASP A 241 -10.49 10.81 -0.10
C ASP A 241 -11.93 10.41 -0.42
N VAL A 242 -12.72 11.38 -0.88
CA VAL A 242 -14.13 11.19 -1.23
C VAL A 242 -14.28 10.49 -2.59
N ALA A 243 -13.34 10.70 -3.51
CA ALA A 243 -13.38 10.13 -4.85
C ALA A 243 -13.54 8.59 -4.87
N PRO A 244 -12.70 7.79 -4.17
CA PRO A 244 -12.82 6.33 -4.20
C PRO A 244 -14.11 5.83 -3.55
N ILE A 245 -14.57 6.46 -2.45
CA ILE A 245 -15.85 6.11 -1.81
C ILE A 245 -17.00 6.35 -2.80
N ARG A 246 -17.07 7.53 -3.44
CA ARG A 246 -18.13 7.84 -4.41
C ARG A 246 -18.10 6.93 -5.64
N ALA A 247 -16.92 6.60 -6.15
CA ALA A 247 -16.77 5.65 -7.26
C ALA A 247 -17.40 4.30 -6.88
N ARG A 248 -17.18 3.83 -5.64
CA ARG A 248 -17.75 2.59 -5.12
C ARG A 248 -19.28 2.64 -4.98
N LEU A 249 -19.85 3.77 -4.52
CA LEU A 249 -21.29 3.95 -4.36
C LEU A 249 -22.05 4.05 -5.69
N THR A 250 -21.42 4.66 -6.70
CA THR A 250 -22.02 4.86 -8.03
C THR A 250 -21.85 3.65 -8.95
N GLY A 251 -21.00 2.69 -8.57
CA GLY A 251 -20.84 1.41 -9.25
C GLY A 251 -22.08 0.51 -9.14
N ARG A 252 -22.87 0.43 -10.21
CA ARG A 252 -23.92 -0.58 -10.43
C ARG A 252 -23.37 -2.01 -10.19
N PRO A 253 -24.11 -2.92 -9.54
CA PRO A 253 -23.81 -4.35 -9.64
C PRO A 253 -24.00 -4.80 -11.10
N GLY A 254 -22.96 -5.41 -11.68
CA GLY A 254 -22.98 -6.21 -12.90
C GLY A 254 -23.83 -5.68 -14.06
N ALA A 255 -23.19 -5.03 -15.03
CA ALA A 255 -23.64 -5.16 -16.41
C ALA A 255 -23.47 -6.65 -16.78
N ALA A 256 -24.51 -7.44 -16.55
CA ALA A 256 -24.66 -8.71 -17.24
C ALA A 256 -24.57 -8.42 -18.74
N GLU A 257 -23.64 -9.08 -19.41
CA GLU A 257 -23.62 -9.19 -20.86
C GLU A 257 -25.05 -9.45 -21.37
N PRO A 258 -25.49 -8.86 -22.49
CA PRO A 258 -26.71 -9.30 -23.15
C PRO A 258 -26.45 -10.66 -23.82
N GLY A 259 -26.38 -11.71 -23.00
CA GLY A 259 -26.13 -13.09 -23.38
C GLY A 259 -27.44 -13.87 -23.52
N SER A 260 -27.79 -14.14 -24.78
CA SER A 260 -28.70 -15.19 -25.25
C SER A 260 -30.21 -14.99 -25.03
N ARG A 261 -30.88 -14.55 -26.11
CA ARG A 261 -32.24 -15.01 -26.39
C ARG A 261 -32.16 -16.53 -26.60
N ARG A 262 -32.55 -17.31 -25.60
CA ARG A 262 -32.95 -18.70 -25.81
C ARG A 262 -34.22 -18.71 -26.66
N SER A 263 -34.02 -18.89 -27.97
CA SER A 263 -35.06 -19.33 -28.89
C SER A 263 -35.41 -20.77 -28.55
N GLY A 264 -36.41 -20.98 -27.69
CA GLY A 264 -37.09 -22.27 -27.57
C GLY A 264 -37.94 -22.51 -28.80
N ARG A 265 -37.40 -23.24 -29.79
CA ARG A 265 -38.20 -23.83 -30.86
C ARG A 265 -38.50 -25.27 -30.48
N ALA A 266 -39.79 -25.53 -30.34
CA ALA A 266 -40.39 -26.80 -29.98
C ALA A 266 -40.00 -27.94 -30.92
N ASP A 267 -39.83 -29.12 -30.32
CA ASP A 267 -39.86 -30.42 -30.98
C ASP A 267 -41.14 -30.59 -31.80
N ARG A 268 -40.99 -31.13 -33.02
CA ARG A 268 -41.99 -32.01 -33.64
C ARG A 268 -41.33 -32.90 -34.70
N PHE A 269 -41.67 -34.19 -34.58
CA PHE A 269 -41.36 -35.37 -35.40
C PHE A 269 -40.08 -36.14 -35.07
#